data_AF-A0A803R206-F1
#
_entry.id   AF-A0A803R206-F1
#
_cell.length_a   1.000
_cell.length_b   1.000
_cell.length_c   1.000
_cell.angle_alpha   90.00
_cell.angle_beta   90.00
_cell.angle_gamma   90.00
#
_symmetry.space_group_name_H-M   'P 1'
#
loop_
_entity.id
_entity.type
_entity.pdbx_description
1 polymer ?
#
loop_
_entity_poly.entity_id
_entity_poly.type
_entity_poly.pdbx_seq_one_letter_code
_entity_poly.pdbx_strand_id
1 'polypeptide(L)'
;MKKEWGFEQIISLETFKDVHNGYVVNDSCVFGAEVFIINQTAPIFATLSVVQRRFIDNFIFRWEIKEFSKIMNKYEHNSQVFSSGGIEWHLSIGPNGQLSRDGKSLAMFLMMEHPKESTTYVEFCLRVIDQLNSKHKEFKVNKCYPGRNNGWGASLMSLEDLHNNSNYYVVKDTLILEVDFSLISRTKVSTSSKPTKIIN
;
A
#
# COMPACT_ATOMS: atom_id res chain seq x y z
N MET A 1 -2.49 -6.48 -26.50
CA MET A 1 -1.24 -5.92 -25.94
C MET A 1 -0.77 -6.86 -24.84
N LYS A 2 0.43 -7.46 -24.93
CA LYS A 2 0.98 -8.28 -23.85
C LYS A 2 1.26 -7.37 -22.65
N LYS A 3 0.65 -7.68 -21.49
CA LYS A 3 0.79 -6.88 -20.27
C LYS A 3 2.07 -7.20 -19.48
N GLU A 4 2.76 -8.27 -19.87
CA GLU A 4 3.92 -8.81 -19.16
C GLU A 4 5.02 -9.17 -20.17
N TRP A 5 6.25 -8.86 -19.80
CA TRP A 5 7.47 -9.12 -20.55
C TRP A 5 8.48 -9.73 -19.60
N GLY A 6 9.10 -10.85 -19.99
CA GLY A 6 10.06 -11.54 -19.15
C GLY A 6 10.52 -12.88 -19.72
N PHE A 7 11.39 -13.55 -18.99
CA PHE A 7 11.84 -14.91 -19.25
C PHE A 7 11.05 -15.85 -18.34
N GLU A 8 10.41 -16.87 -18.92
CA GLU A 8 9.62 -17.86 -18.17
C GLU A 8 10.50 -18.66 -17.19
N GLN A 9 11.77 -18.87 -17.53
CA GLN A 9 12.75 -19.52 -16.68
C GLN A 9 14.14 -18.92 -16.91
N ILE A 10 14.75 -18.39 -15.84
CA ILE A 10 16.12 -17.84 -15.89
C ILE A 10 17.13 -18.94 -15.49
N ILE A 11 16.84 -19.66 -14.40
CA ILE A 11 17.58 -20.84 -13.92
C ILE A 11 16.60 -21.83 -13.29
N SER A 12 16.98 -23.10 -13.13
CA SER A 12 16.14 -24.07 -12.41
C SER A 12 16.12 -23.80 -10.91
N LEU A 13 15.07 -24.24 -10.23
CA LEU A 13 14.96 -24.12 -8.77
C LEU A 13 16.06 -24.94 -8.06
N GLU A 14 16.45 -26.06 -8.63
CA GLU A 14 17.54 -26.91 -8.13
C GLU A 14 18.87 -26.14 -8.19
N THR A 15 19.21 -25.59 -9.35
CA THR A 15 20.42 -24.77 -9.55
C THR A 15 20.42 -23.53 -8.65
N PHE A 16 19.26 -22.89 -8.46
CA PHE A 16 19.12 -21.72 -7.60
C PHE A 16 19.35 -22.04 -6.11
N LYS A 17 18.86 -23.19 -5.64
CA LYS A 17 18.95 -23.60 -4.23
C LYS A 17 20.25 -24.30 -3.88
N ASP A 18 21.01 -24.76 -4.86
CA ASP A 18 22.32 -25.36 -4.62
C ASP A 18 23.29 -24.32 -4.08
N VAL A 19 23.71 -24.54 -2.83
CA VAL A 19 24.59 -23.66 -2.05
C VAL A 19 25.95 -23.45 -2.73
N HIS A 20 26.39 -24.36 -3.58
CA HIS A 20 27.67 -24.26 -4.29
C HIS A 20 27.63 -23.21 -5.42
N ASN A 21 26.44 -22.87 -5.91
CA ASN A 21 26.28 -21.90 -7.00
C ASN A 21 26.25 -20.44 -6.50
N GLY A 22 26.14 -20.22 -5.19
CA GLY A 22 26.24 -18.89 -4.58
C GLY A 22 25.11 -17.92 -4.92
N TYR A 23 24.00 -18.40 -5.51
CA TYR A 23 22.83 -17.57 -5.81
C TYR A 23 22.06 -17.15 -4.56
N VAL A 24 22.04 -18.00 -3.54
CA VAL A 24 21.43 -17.73 -2.23
C VAL A 24 22.53 -17.80 -1.16
N VAL A 25 22.76 -16.69 -0.47
CA VAL A 25 23.72 -16.58 0.64
C VAL A 25 22.99 -15.92 1.81
N ASN A 26 22.98 -16.55 2.98
CA ASN A 26 22.28 -16.06 4.18
C ASN A 26 20.81 -15.72 3.90
N ASP A 27 20.07 -16.66 3.30
CA ASP A 27 18.67 -16.51 2.88
C ASP A 27 18.39 -15.29 1.97
N SER A 28 19.44 -14.74 1.36
CA SER A 28 19.39 -13.54 0.53
C SER A 28 19.90 -13.86 -0.88
N CYS A 29 19.24 -13.29 -1.89
CA CYS A 29 19.65 -13.35 -3.28
C CYS A 29 19.60 -11.95 -3.88
N VAL A 30 20.49 -11.65 -4.84
CA VAL A 30 20.52 -10.39 -5.56
C VAL A 30 20.32 -10.65 -7.05
N PHE A 31 19.31 -10.01 -7.63
CA PHE A 31 19.05 -10.01 -9.06
C PHE A 31 19.48 -8.68 -9.67
N GLY A 32 20.14 -8.73 -10.83
CA GLY A 32 20.43 -7.56 -11.65
C GLY A 32 19.57 -7.56 -12.91
N ALA A 33 18.96 -6.43 -13.25
CA ALA A 33 18.31 -6.21 -14.53
C ALA A 33 18.87 -4.94 -15.16
N GLU A 34 19.30 -5.02 -16.42
CA GLU A 34 19.72 -3.86 -17.19
C GLU A 34 18.56 -3.41 -18.08
N VAL A 35 18.08 -2.19 -17.87
CA VAL A 35 17.00 -1.60 -18.66
C VAL A 35 17.60 -0.51 -19.54
N PHE A 36 17.70 -0.79 -20.84
CA PHE A 36 18.14 0.21 -21.82
C PHE A 36 16.98 1.16 -22.12
N ILE A 37 16.99 2.34 -21.52
CA ILE A 37 16.18 3.47 -21.99
C ILE A 37 17.02 4.15 -23.07
N ILE A 38 16.55 4.17 -24.31
CA ILE A 38 17.34 4.56 -25.51
C ILE A 38 17.87 6.02 -25.45
N ASN A 39 17.54 6.83 -24.45
CA ASN A 39 17.95 8.25 -24.37
C ASN A 39 18.35 8.73 -22.95
N GLN A 40 19.33 8.13 -22.28
CA GLN A 40 19.95 8.78 -21.11
C GLN A 40 21.48 8.69 -21.11
N THR A 41 22.12 9.82 -20.79
CA THR A 41 23.56 10.10 -20.88
C THR A 41 24.39 9.57 -19.71
N ALA A 42 23.78 8.93 -18.70
CA ALA A 42 24.48 8.35 -17.56
C ALA A 42 23.77 7.08 -17.02
N PRO A 43 24.51 6.10 -16.48
CA PRO A 43 23.93 4.91 -15.88
C PRO A 43 23.16 5.28 -14.60
N ILE A 44 21.86 4.98 -14.57
CA ILE A 44 21.02 5.07 -13.38
C ILE A 44 20.97 3.69 -12.73
N PHE A 45 21.33 3.60 -11.45
CA PHE A 45 21.10 2.40 -10.66
C PHE A 45 19.82 2.55 -9.84
N ALA A 46 18.98 1.52 -9.84
CA ALA A 46 17.80 1.45 -9.01
C ALA A 46 17.83 0.16 -8.18
N THR A 47 17.68 0.30 -6.86
CA THR A 47 17.49 -0.86 -5.96
C THR A 47 16.02 -0.96 -5.61
N LEU A 48 15.43 -2.13 -5.83
CA LEU A 48 14.07 -2.45 -5.39
C LEU A 48 14.14 -3.22 -4.07
N SER A 49 13.49 -2.70 -3.03
CA SER A 49 13.33 -3.39 -1.76
C SER A 49 11.88 -3.80 -1.58
N VAL A 50 11.60 -5.11 -1.55
CA VAL A 50 10.25 -5.65 -1.35
C VAL A 50 10.14 -6.15 0.08
N VAL A 51 9.22 -5.56 0.85
CA VAL A 51 8.92 -5.98 2.22
C VAL A 51 7.59 -6.72 2.19
N GLN A 52 7.64 -8.04 2.39
CA GLN A 52 6.44 -8.87 2.51
C GLN A 52 5.74 -8.60 3.84
N ARG A 53 4.42 -8.79 3.90
CA ARG A 53 3.59 -8.60 5.11
C ARG A 53 4.23 -9.03 6.43
N ARG A 54 4.83 -10.22 6.48
CA ARG A 54 5.48 -10.78 7.69
C ARG A 54 6.65 -9.95 8.23
N PHE A 55 7.20 -9.05 7.41
CA PHE A 55 8.28 -8.13 7.73
C PHE A 55 7.83 -6.66 7.74
N ILE A 56 6.52 -6.40 7.62
CA ILE A 56 5.94 -5.06 7.73
C ILE A 56 5.53 -4.85 9.18
N ASP A 57 6.23 -3.97 9.89
CA ASP A 57 5.77 -3.49 11.19
C ASP A 57 4.46 -2.73 11.03
N ASN A 58 3.51 -2.96 11.96
CA ASN A 58 2.18 -2.35 11.93
C ASN A 58 1.47 -2.52 10.56
N PHE A 59 1.48 -3.74 10.02
CA PHE A 59 0.83 -4.05 8.74
C PHE A 59 -0.70 -3.85 8.79
N ILE A 60 -1.31 -3.79 9.98
CA ILE A 60 -2.70 -3.32 10.15
C ILE A 60 -2.67 -2.02 10.92
N PHE A 61 -3.28 -0.98 10.36
CA PHE A 61 -3.63 0.22 11.08
C PHE A 61 -5.15 0.30 11.25
N ARG A 62 -5.60 0.57 12.48
CA ARG A 62 -7.00 0.68 12.85
C ARG A 62 -7.31 2.09 13.33
N TRP A 63 -8.32 2.69 12.74
CA TRP A 63 -8.80 4.03 13.05
C TRP A 63 -10.23 3.97 13.58
N GLU A 64 -10.38 4.34 14.85
CA GLU A 64 -11.68 4.45 15.52
C GLU A 64 -12.11 5.91 15.57
N ILE A 65 -13.22 6.21 14.90
CA ILE A 65 -13.81 7.54 14.85
C ILE A 65 -15.00 7.56 15.80
N LYS A 66 -14.77 8.07 17.00
CA LYS A 66 -15.83 8.33 17.98
C LYS A 66 -16.59 9.59 17.61
N GLU A 67 -17.85 9.65 18.04
CA GLU A 67 -18.74 10.77 17.77
C GLU A 67 -18.83 11.05 16.26
N PHE A 68 -18.96 9.99 15.45
CA PHE A 68 -18.92 10.03 13.98
C PHE A 68 -19.94 11.02 13.40
N SER A 69 -21.11 11.15 14.04
CA SER A 69 -22.13 12.15 13.71
C SER A 69 -21.58 13.59 13.66
N LYS A 70 -20.59 13.94 14.50
CA LYS A 70 -20.01 15.30 14.55
C LYS A 70 -19.14 15.65 13.35
N ILE A 71 -18.69 14.66 12.58
CA ILE A 71 -17.84 14.90 11.41
C ILE A 71 -18.63 14.84 10.08
N MET A 72 -19.91 14.49 10.09
CA MET A 72 -20.74 14.32 8.89
C MET A 72 -20.85 15.58 8.01
N ASN A 73 -20.65 16.77 8.60
CA ASN A 73 -20.65 18.04 7.89
C ASN A 73 -19.27 18.42 7.30
N LYS A 74 -18.21 17.68 7.63
CA LYS A 74 -16.87 17.95 7.10
C LYS A 74 -16.76 17.44 5.67
N TYR A 75 -16.06 18.20 4.83
CA TYR A 75 -15.71 17.77 3.48
C TYR A 75 -14.77 16.54 3.52
N GLU A 76 -13.82 16.57 4.45
CA GLU A 76 -12.80 15.55 4.63
C GLU A 76 -12.49 15.40 6.13
N HIS A 77 -12.15 14.19 6.55
CA HIS A 77 -11.65 13.91 7.89
C HIS A 77 -10.48 12.93 7.81
N ASN A 78 -9.39 13.25 8.52
CA ASN A 78 -8.14 12.51 8.46
C ASN A 78 -7.85 11.81 9.79
N SER A 79 -7.22 10.64 9.71
CA SER A 79 -6.64 9.96 10.86
C SER A 79 -5.38 10.68 11.34
N GLN A 80 -4.85 10.22 12.48
CA GLN A 80 -3.46 10.47 12.82
C GLN A 80 -2.52 9.84 11.78
N VAL A 81 -1.33 10.40 11.67
CA VAL A 81 -0.24 9.81 10.87
C VAL A 81 0.24 8.53 11.57
N PHE A 82 0.53 7.48 10.78
CA PHE A 82 1.05 6.22 11.25
C PHE A 82 2.15 5.70 10.33
N SER A 83 3.08 4.91 10.88
CA SER A 83 4.19 4.33 10.11
C SER A 83 3.93 2.85 9.81
N SER A 84 4.10 2.45 8.55
CA SER A 84 4.08 1.06 8.10
C SER A 84 5.07 0.87 6.94
N GLY A 85 5.91 -0.17 7.02
CA GLY A 85 6.96 -0.42 6.02
C GLY A 85 8.00 0.70 5.89
N GLY A 86 8.22 1.48 6.95
CA GLY A 86 9.11 2.64 6.96
C GLY A 86 8.62 3.80 6.09
N ILE A 87 7.31 3.93 5.91
CA ILE A 87 6.63 5.05 5.26
C ILE A 87 5.56 5.58 6.21
N GLU A 88 5.39 6.90 6.23
CA GLU A 88 4.34 7.58 6.98
C GLU A 88 3.10 7.77 6.11
N TRP A 89 1.97 7.34 6.67
CA TRP A 89 0.67 7.30 6.02
C TRP A 89 -0.38 7.97 6.89
N HIS A 90 -1.49 8.37 6.29
CA HIS A 90 -2.74 8.64 6.99
C HIS A 90 -3.93 8.14 6.17
N LEU A 91 -5.06 7.89 6.83
CA LEU A 91 -6.34 7.65 6.18
C LEU A 91 -7.09 8.96 6.06
N SER A 92 -7.77 9.15 4.93
CA SER A 92 -8.69 10.26 4.69
C SER A 92 -10.05 9.72 4.27
N ILE A 93 -11.13 10.31 4.78
CA ILE A 93 -12.51 9.98 4.39
C ILE A 93 -13.34 11.22 4.05
N GLY A 94 -14.29 11.03 3.14
CA GLY A 94 -15.44 11.92 2.96
C GLY A 94 -16.64 11.32 3.70
N PRO A 95 -16.93 11.76 4.93
CA PRO A 95 -17.84 11.03 5.84
C PRO A 95 -19.29 10.95 5.32
N ASN A 96 -19.70 11.89 4.47
CA ASN A 96 -21.05 11.97 3.92
C ASN A 96 -21.03 12.10 2.38
N GLY A 97 -20.16 11.34 1.71
CA GLY A 97 -20.13 11.23 0.25
C GLY A 97 -19.34 12.31 -0.49
N GLN A 98 -18.74 13.29 0.21
CA GLN A 98 -18.08 14.43 -0.44
C GLN A 98 -16.86 14.03 -1.29
N LEU A 99 -16.17 12.96 -0.93
CA LEU A 99 -15.02 12.43 -1.68
C LEU A 99 -15.40 11.26 -2.61
N SER A 100 -16.66 10.83 -2.64
CA SER A 100 -17.12 9.76 -3.51
C SER A 100 -17.57 10.30 -4.86
N ARG A 101 -17.39 9.50 -5.92
CA ARG A 101 -17.79 9.90 -7.29
C ARG A 101 -19.30 10.03 -7.44
N ASP A 102 -20.05 9.26 -6.66
CA ASP A 102 -21.52 9.20 -6.68
C ASP A 102 -22.19 10.14 -5.68
N GLY A 103 -21.43 10.78 -4.79
CA GLY A 103 -21.94 11.61 -3.69
C GLY A 103 -22.74 10.84 -2.64
N LYS A 104 -22.76 9.50 -2.69
CA LYS A 104 -23.68 8.63 -1.91
C LYS A 104 -22.99 7.50 -1.17
N SER A 105 -21.66 7.46 -1.22
CA SER A 105 -20.85 6.39 -0.66
C SER A 105 -19.79 6.93 0.27
N LEU A 106 -19.46 6.20 1.34
CA LEU A 106 -18.26 6.45 2.11
C LEU A 106 -17.04 6.15 1.24
N ALA A 107 -16.26 7.19 0.95
CA ALA A 107 -14.98 7.05 0.26
C ALA A 107 -13.83 7.14 1.27
N MET A 108 -12.85 6.26 1.12
CA MET A 108 -11.65 6.21 1.95
C MET A 108 -10.40 6.15 1.08
N PHE A 109 -9.39 6.91 1.49
CA PHE A 109 -8.12 7.05 0.81
C PHE A 109 -6.99 6.72 1.77
N LEU A 110 -5.99 6.00 1.27
CA LEU A 110 -4.69 5.85 1.90
C LEU A 110 -3.75 6.90 1.31
N MET A 111 -3.27 7.78 2.16
CA MET A 111 -2.46 8.94 1.82
C MET A 111 -1.03 8.76 2.34
N MET A 112 -0.04 9.15 1.54
CA MET A 112 1.38 9.17 1.88
C MET A 112 1.78 10.60 2.24
N GLU A 113 2.38 10.79 3.42
CA GLU A 113 2.67 12.15 3.92
C GLU A 113 3.86 12.80 3.21
N HIS A 114 4.88 12.01 2.91
CA HIS A 114 6.14 12.48 2.33
C HIS A 114 6.47 11.73 1.04
N PRO A 115 5.73 11.99 -0.05
CA PRO A 115 6.00 11.37 -1.33
C PRO A 115 7.42 11.70 -1.79
N LYS A 116 8.23 10.68 -1.99
CA LYS A 116 9.60 10.79 -2.51
C LYS A 116 9.58 10.72 -4.02
N GLU A 117 10.61 11.21 -4.70
CA GLU A 117 10.70 11.13 -6.17
C GLU A 117 10.60 9.69 -6.72
N SER A 118 11.01 8.71 -5.91
CA SER A 118 10.92 7.30 -6.24
C SER A 118 9.50 6.72 -6.12
N THR A 119 9.12 5.87 -7.07
CA THR A 119 7.87 5.12 -7.01
C THR A 119 7.86 4.13 -5.84
N THR A 120 6.75 4.09 -5.12
CA THR A 120 6.45 3.05 -4.11
C THR A 120 5.30 2.19 -4.62
N TYR A 121 5.47 0.88 -4.67
CA TYR A 121 4.38 -0.06 -4.94
C TYR A 121 3.86 -0.61 -3.63
N VAL A 122 2.54 -0.61 -3.45
CA VAL A 122 1.89 -1.15 -2.25
C VAL A 122 0.71 -2.04 -2.61
N GLU A 123 0.52 -3.09 -1.83
CA GLU A 123 -0.69 -3.91 -1.81
C GLU A 123 -1.33 -3.79 -0.44
N PHE A 124 -2.60 -3.40 -0.41
CA PHE A 124 -3.33 -3.19 0.83
C PHE A 124 -4.83 -3.49 0.68
N CYS A 125 -5.48 -3.77 1.79
CA CYS A 125 -6.93 -3.92 1.89
C CYS A 125 -7.49 -2.80 2.76
N LEU A 126 -8.38 -1.99 2.18
CA LEU A 126 -9.19 -1.02 2.92
C LEU A 126 -10.42 -1.71 3.49
N ARG A 127 -10.75 -1.47 4.77
CA ARG A 127 -11.87 -2.12 5.44
C ARG A 127 -12.77 -1.16 6.20
N VAL A 128 -14.08 -1.36 6.07
CA VAL A 128 -15.09 -0.86 7.01
C VAL A 128 -15.49 -2.00 7.93
N ILE A 129 -15.28 -1.84 9.23
CA ILE A 129 -15.39 -2.93 10.20
C ILE A 129 -16.83 -3.05 10.68
N ASP A 130 -17.48 -4.17 10.35
CA ASP A 130 -18.64 -4.67 11.09
C ASP A 130 -18.20 -5.03 12.53
N GLN A 131 -18.78 -4.35 13.50
CA GLN A 131 -18.37 -4.43 14.90
C GLN A 131 -19.03 -5.57 15.68
N LEU A 132 -19.90 -6.38 15.04
CA LEU A 132 -20.62 -7.48 15.70
C LEU A 132 -20.48 -8.83 14.98
N ASN A 133 -20.73 -8.90 13.67
CA ASN A 133 -20.84 -10.18 12.96
C ASN A 133 -19.59 -10.53 12.13
N SER A 134 -18.54 -9.72 12.21
CA SER A 134 -17.31 -9.88 11.42
C SER A 134 -17.52 -9.88 9.90
N LYS A 135 -18.65 -9.32 9.41
CA LYS A 135 -18.91 -9.16 7.96
C LYS A 135 -18.33 -7.85 7.47
N HIS A 136 -17.02 -7.70 7.56
CA HIS A 136 -16.34 -6.47 7.14
C HIS A 136 -16.53 -6.19 5.65
N LYS A 137 -16.62 -4.92 5.29
CA LYS A 137 -16.58 -4.51 3.88
C LYS A 137 -15.13 -4.27 3.50
N GLU A 138 -14.64 -5.06 2.55
CA GLU A 138 -13.24 -5.05 2.13
C GLU A 138 -13.07 -4.53 0.71
N PHE A 139 -11.97 -3.82 0.46
CA PHE A 139 -11.57 -3.38 -0.86
C PHE A 139 -10.05 -3.56 -1.03
N LYS A 140 -9.65 -4.54 -1.83
CA LYS A 140 -8.26 -4.87 -2.09
C LYS A 140 -7.69 -4.02 -3.22
N VAL A 141 -6.49 -3.51 -3.00
CA VAL A 141 -5.81 -2.56 -3.86
C VAL A 141 -4.38 -3.01 -4.09
N ASN A 142 -3.93 -2.93 -5.33
CA ASN A 142 -2.51 -2.85 -5.67
C ASN A 142 -2.25 -1.53 -6.38
N LYS A 143 -1.21 -0.80 -5.98
CA LYS A 143 -0.95 0.53 -6.53
C LYS A 143 0.50 0.94 -6.49
N CYS A 144 0.98 1.49 -7.60
CA CYS A 144 2.16 2.34 -7.62
C CYS A 144 1.77 3.77 -7.26
N TYR A 145 2.31 4.29 -6.16
CA TYR A 145 2.31 5.72 -5.82
C TYR A 145 3.49 6.35 -6.56
N PRO A 146 3.26 7.06 -7.69
CA PRO A 146 4.31 7.85 -8.31
C PRO A 146 4.68 8.97 -7.34
N GLY A 147 5.95 9.38 -7.31
CA GLY A 147 6.47 10.35 -6.34
C GLY A 147 5.82 11.75 -6.30
N ARG A 148 4.78 11.98 -7.11
CA ARG A 148 3.99 13.21 -7.16
C ARG A 148 2.54 13.03 -6.73
N ASN A 149 2.04 11.79 -6.64
CA ASN A 149 0.69 11.52 -6.16
C ASN A 149 0.77 10.91 -4.77
N ASN A 150 0.13 11.56 -3.81
CA ASN A 150 0.14 11.17 -2.42
C ASN A 150 -1.01 10.24 -2.05
N GLY A 151 -1.99 9.98 -2.92
CA GLY A 151 -3.24 9.32 -2.51
C GLY A 151 -3.78 8.27 -3.46
N TRP A 152 -4.35 7.21 -2.89
CA TRP A 152 -5.25 6.32 -3.60
C TRP A 152 -6.39 5.88 -2.69
N GLY A 153 -7.62 5.85 -3.22
CA GLY A 153 -8.79 5.45 -2.47
C GLY A 153 -9.92 4.95 -3.35
N ALA A 154 -10.98 4.51 -2.70
CA ALA A 154 -12.18 3.96 -3.32
C ALA A 154 -13.43 4.34 -2.54
N SER A 155 -14.57 4.38 -3.23
CA SER A 155 -15.89 4.34 -2.59
C SER A 155 -16.12 2.91 -2.09
N LEU A 156 -16.16 2.74 -0.77
CA LEU A 156 -16.14 1.43 -0.13
C LEU A 156 -17.55 0.87 0.10
N MET A 157 -18.49 1.74 0.47
CA MET A 157 -19.80 1.36 0.95
C MET A 157 -20.81 2.48 0.71
N SER A 158 -22.06 2.14 0.39
CA SER A 158 -23.13 3.13 0.32
C SER A 158 -23.39 3.73 1.71
N LEU A 159 -23.80 5.00 1.77
CA LEU A 159 -24.20 5.62 3.04
C LEU A 159 -25.46 4.96 3.61
N GLU A 160 -26.33 4.41 2.76
CA GLU A 160 -27.50 3.63 3.17
C GLU A 160 -27.09 2.38 3.96
N ASP A 161 -26.17 1.58 3.44
CA ASP A 161 -25.66 0.39 4.14
C ASP A 161 -24.87 0.75 5.40
N LEU A 162 -24.10 1.84 5.35
CA LEU A 162 -23.29 2.32 6.47
C LEU A 162 -24.16 2.70 7.67
N HIS A 163 -25.26 3.42 7.42
CA HIS A 163 -26.17 3.91 8.46
C HIS A 163 -27.30 2.92 8.81
N ASN A 164 -27.39 1.80 8.12
CA ASN A 164 -28.31 0.73 8.51
C ASN A 164 -27.82 0.06 9.80
N ASN A 165 -28.53 0.30 10.90
CA ASN A 165 -28.21 -0.25 12.22
C ASN A 165 -28.13 -1.79 12.26
N SER A 166 -28.76 -2.49 11.31
CA SER A 166 -28.70 -3.95 11.20
C SER A 166 -27.38 -4.46 10.62
N ASN A 167 -26.54 -3.56 10.07
CA ASN A 167 -25.25 -3.89 9.48
C ASN A 167 -24.07 -3.66 10.44
N TYR A 168 -24.29 -3.02 11.59
CA TYR A 168 -23.30 -2.85 12.68
C TYR A 168 -21.96 -2.20 12.29
N TYR A 169 -21.93 -1.39 11.22
CA TYR A 169 -20.73 -0.63 10.84
C TYR A 169 -20.54 0.62 11.70
N VAL A 170 -21.64 1.29 12.07
CA VAL A 170 -21.66 2.39 13.04
C VAL A 170 -22.37 1.91 14.30
N VAL A 171 -21.64 1.76 15.40
CA VAL A 171 -22.18 1.30 16.69
C VAL A 171 -21.85 2.32 17.76
N LYS A 172 -22.85 2.76 18.53
CA LYS A 172 -22.69 3.81 19.57
C LYS A 172 -21.97 5.05 19.03
N ASP A 173 -22.40 5.52 17.86
CA ASP A 173 -21.82 6.66 17.15
C ASP A 173 -20.31 6.54 16.88
N THR A 174 -19.84 5.30 16.70
CA THR A 174 -18.43 5.00 16.43
C THR A 174 -18.32 4.23 15.13
N LEU A 175 -17.50 4.73 14.21
CA LEU A 175 -17.12 4.06 12.97
C LEU A 175 -15.68 3.54 13.11
N ILE A 176 -15.41 2.33 12.62
CA ILE A 176 -14.07 1.74 12.65
C ILE A 176 -13.62 1.41 11.23
N LEU A 177 -12.46 1.93 10.87
CA LEU A 177 -11.83 1.75 9.57
C LEU A 177 -10.46 1.12 9.74
N GLU A 178 -10.05 0.30 8.77
CA GLU A 178 -8.72 -0.30 8.77
C GLU A 178 -8.06 -0.25 7.40
N VAL A 179 -6.74 -0.27 7.41
CA VAL A 179 -5.90 -0.64 6.27
C VAL A 179 -5.00 -1.81 6.66
N ASP A 180 -4.97 -2.84 5.81
CA ASP A 180 -4.17 -4.06 5.98
C ASP A 180 -3.18 -4.20 4.82
N PHE A 181 -1.90 -3.92 5.07
CA PHE A 181 -0.82 -4.02 4.10
C PHE A 181 -0.39 -5.47 3.90
N SER A 182 -0.33 -5.88 2.64
CA SER A 182 0.20 -7.19 2.24
C SER A 182 1.62 -7.11 1.70
N LEU A 183 1.98 -5.98 1.09
CA LEU A 183 3.29 -5.77 0.49
C LEU A 183 3.59 -4.28 0.37
N ILE A 184 4.82 -3.89 0.71
CA ILE A 184 5.35 -2.54 0.44
C ILE A 184 6.69 -2.70 -0.29
N SER A 185 6.80 -2.07 -1.45
CA SER A 185 8.00 -2.10 -2.28
C SER A 185 8.48 -0.69 -2.58
N ARG A 186 9.76 -0.45 -2.35
CA ARG A 186 10.40 0.87 -2.51
C ARG A 186 11.53 0.78 -3.50
N THR A 187 11.54 1.70 -4.45
CA THR A 187 12.67 1.91 -5.35
C THR A 187 13.58 2.98 -4.75
N LYS A 188 14.89 2.72 -4.69
CA LYS A 188 15.89 3.76 -4.39
C LYS A 188 16.75 3.95 -5.64
N VAL A 189 16.76 5.17 -6.17
CA VAL A 189 17.57 5.52 -7.34
C VAL A 189 18.87 6.17 -6.87
N SER A 190 20.01 5.75 -7.39
CA SER A 190 21.33 6.32 -7.11
C SER A 190 22.10 6.61 -8.38
N THR A 191 22.73 7.79 -8.42
CA THR A 191 23.63 8.23 -9.51
C THR A 191 25.11 7.98 -9.19
N SER A 192 25.44 7.62 -7.94
CA SER A 192 26.81 7.39 -7.48
C SER A 192 27.13 5.90 -7.34
N SER A 193 27.67 5.32 -8.42
CA SER A 193 28.30 3.99 -8.52
C SER A 193 27.43 2.76 -8.17
N LYS A 194 27.83 1.58 -8.67
CA LYS A 194 27.16 0.30 -8.39
C LYS A 194 27.05 0.07 -6.87
N PRO A 195 25.90 -0.37 -6.34
CA PRO A 195 25.80 -0.73 -4.92
C PRO A 195 26.85 -1.80 -4.60
N THR A 196 27.77 -1.46 -3.69
CA THR A 196 28.84 -2.35 -3.25
C THR A 196 28.33 -3.18 -2.09
N LYS A 197 28.54 -4.50 -2.14
CA LYS A 197 28.15 -5.46 -1.10
C LYS A 197 28.65 -4.98 0.27
N ILE A 198 27.77 -4.88 1.28
CA ILE A 198 28.19 -5.01 2.67
C ILE A 198 28.06 -6.50 2.98
N ILE A 199 29.19 -7.20 2.97
CA ILE A 199 29.33 -8.55 3.50
C ILE A 199 29.75 -8.34 4.96
N ASN A 200 28.87 -8.67 5.90
CA ASN A 200 29.27 -8.97 7.28
C ASN A 200 29.06 -10.46 7.49
#